data_AF-A0A3A2J083-F1
#
_entry.id   AF-A0A3A2J083-F1
#
_cell.length_a   1.000
_cell.length_b   1.000
_cell.length_c   1.000
_cell.angle_alpha   90.00
_cell.angle_beta   90.00
_cell.angle_gamma   90.00
#
_symmetry.space_group_name_H-M   'P 1'
#
loop_
_entity.id
_entity.type
_entity.pdbx_description
1 polymer ?
#
loop_
_entity_poly.entity_id
_entity_poly.type
_entity_poly.pdbx_seq_one_letter_code
_entity_poly.pdbx_strand_id
1 'polypeptide(L)'
;MILSTKNDSFRTKDWRWLRAQDLLDSRRTPAPEVDDAQVTQAYRFLIRLQQAEEPITRNKEAKLRKLVEEFGPLYYAFDAYSKANFIRWAVEAMIVARMPAEDIAAQVPCEVAVVKAYEDVFFDVRDRLDSSLYVLNDLLSPGLTKGASPKNFDFYWKSLGYFYGADMLKEYWAVGGLTRKTQSHMDELISSMVRKNAAEASFTRSISSYSAPEIMQEYLELMKIEHVKSTAVAPTTPIVDDAATMVQAIQFSVKSLAGEVEEPPERLASVMERLRKPDTNIVDVVDVSKAAAKE
;
A
#
# COMPACT_ATOMS: atom_id res chain seq x y z
N MET A 1 3.93 -20.04 13.68
CA MET A 1 3.48 -19.57 12.36
C MET A 1 4.21 -20.41 11.33
N ILE A 2 3.52 -21.16 10.47
CA ILE A 2 4.21 -21.93 9.41
C ILE A 2 4.67 -20.88 8.40
N LEU A 3 5.98 -20.68 8.31
CA LEU A 3 6.52 -19.70 7.37
C LEU A 3 6.64 -20.28 5.99
N SER A 4 6.39 -19.39 5.04
CA SER A 4 6.37 -19.66 3.63
C SER A 4 7.66 -20.32 3.15
N THR A 5 7.51 -21.32 2.29
CA THR A 5 8.62 -21.93 1.55
C THR A 5 8.60 -21.45 0.10
N LYS A 6 9.61 -21.81 -0.69
CA LYS A 6 9.66 -21.47 -2.13
C LYS A 6 8.40 -21.92 -2.88
N ASN A 7 7.80 -23.04 -2.50
CA ASN A 7 6.64 -23.62 -3.19
C ASN A 7 5.29 -23.12 -2.65
N ASP A 8 5.28 -22.24 -1.64
CA ASP A 8 4.05 -21.69 -1.09
C ASP A 8 3.47 -20.62 -2.04
N SER A 9 2.26 -20.87 -2.56
CA SER A 9 1.56 -19.94 -3.44
C SER A 9 1.28 -18.58 -2.81
N PHE A 10 1.27 -18.48 -1.48
CA PHE A 10 0.95 -17.25 -0.74
C PHE A 10 2.19 -16.56 -0.15
N ARG A 11 3.40 -16.91 -0.60
CA ARG A 11 4.63 -16.24 -0.15
C ARG A 11 4.61 -14.74 -0.41
N THR A 12 5.04 -13.95 0.58
CA THR A 12 5.25 -12.51 0.43
C THR A 12 6.49 -12.23 -0.41
N LYS A 13 6.59 -11.03 -1.00
CA LYS A 13 7.79 -10.57 -1.73
C LYS A 13 9.13 -10.77 -0.98
N ASP A 14 9.13 -10.69 0.35
CA ASP A 14 10.32 -10.77 1.22
C ASP A 14 10.39 -12.09 1.99
N TRP A 15 9.73 -13.15 1.50
CA TRP A 15 9.61 -14.42 2.21
C TRP A 15 10.97 -15.04 2.58
N ARG A 16 12.01 -14.89 1.75
CA ARG A 16 13.36 -15.42 2.04
C ARG A 16 13.98 -14.72 3.25
N TRP A 17 13.84 -13.42 3.31
CA TRP A 17 14.27 -12.61 4.45
C TRP A 17 13.51 -13.00 5.72
N LEU A 18 12.17 -13.05 5.67
CA LEU A 18 11.33 -13.45 6.81
C LEU A 18 11.65 -14.87 7.29
N ARG A 19 11.91 -15.79 6.35
CA ARG A 19 12.32 -17.16 6.66
C ARG A 19 13.67 -17.21 7.37
N ALA A 20 14.65 -16.43 6.92
CA ALA A 20 15.96 -16.34 7.56
C ALA A 20 15.88 -15.74 8.98
N GLN A 21 15.02 -14.74 9.18
CA GLN A 21 14.76 -14.16 10.51
C GLN A 21 14.16 -15.19 11.47
N ASP A 22 13.17 -15.97 11.04
CA ASP A 22 12.58 -17.02 11.89
C ASP A 22 13.54 -18.13 12.24
N LEU A 23 14.40 -18.55 11.31
CA LEU A 23 15.46 -19.51 11.62
C LEU A 23 16.37 -18.98 12.73
N LEU A 24 16.74 -17.69 12.67
CA LEU A 24 17.54 -17.05 13.71
C LEU A 24 16.79 -16.99 15.05
N ASP A 25 15.55 -16.51 15.06
CA ASP A 25 14.72 -16.36 16.28
C ASP A 25 14.43 -17.71 16.95
N SER A 26 14.16 -18.74 16.15
CA SER A 26 13.91 -20.11 16.61
C SER A 26 15.19 -20.91 16.91
N ARG A 27 16.38 -20.31 16.71
CA ARG A 27 17.69 -20.95 16.86
C ARG A 27 17.84 -22.24 16.04
N ARG A 28 17.27 -22.26 14.83
CA ARG A 28 17.36 -23.36 13.87
C ARG A 28 18.32 -22.99 12.75
N THR A 29 18.98 -24.00 12.19
CA THR A 29 19.80 -23.84 10.99
C THR A 29 18.99 -24.09 9.73
N PRO A 30 19.27 -23.39 8.61
CA PRO A 30 18.68 -23.69 7.31
C PRO A 30 18.89 -25.17 6.93
N ALA A 31 17.85 -25.82 6.43
CA ALA A 31 17.89 -27.20 5.95
C ALA A 31 17.92 -27.21 4.41
N PRO A 32 18.94 -27.76 3.73
CA PRO A 32 19.06 -27.71 2.27
C PRO A 32 17.87 -28.29 1.49
N GLU A 33 17.12 -29.20 2.10
CA GLU A 33 15.93 -29.83 1.50
C GLU A 33 14.72 -28.89 1.45
N VAL A 34 14.70 -27.85 2.30
CA VAL A 34 13.55 -26.95 2.50
C VAL A 34 13.90 -25.51 2.14
N ASP A 35 15.09 -25.07 2.53
CA ASP A 35 15.58 -23.70 2.44
C ASP A 35 16.58 -23.58 1.27
N ASP A 36 16.38 -22.57 0.42
CA ASP A 36 17.27 -22.36 -0.71
C ASP A 36 18.59 -21.66 -0.32
N ALA A 37 19.50 -21.54 -1.30
CA ALA A 37 20.82 -20.95 -1.09
C ALA A 37 20.73 -19.49 -0.62
N GLN A 38 19.75 -18.74 -1.13
CA GLN A 38 19.50 -17.35 -0.75
C GLN A 38 19.03 -17.22 0.70
N VAL A 39 18.11 -18.08 1.17
CA VAL A 39 17.73 -18.15 2.60
C VAL A 39 18.95 -18.47 3.48
N THR A 40 19.78 -19.43 3.05
CA THR A 40 21.00 -19.79 3.77
C THR A 40 21.99 -18.63 3.86
N GLN A 41 22.15 -17.87 2.78
CA GLN A 41 23.01 -16.69 2.73
C GLN A 41 22.47 -15.58 3.65
N ALA A 42 21.17 -15.29 3.59
CA ALA A 42 20.51 -14.30 4.44
C ALA A 42 20.61 -14.66 5.93
N TYR A 43 20.43 -15.93 6.29
CA TYR A 43 20.60 -16.42 7.66
C TYR A 43 22.03 -16.21 8.19
N ARG A 44 23.05 -16.56 7.39
CA ARG A 44 24.46 -16.34 7.76
C ARG A 44 24.77 -14.85 7.93
N PHE A 45 24.24 -14.02 7.03
CA PHE A 45 24.35 -12.57 7.13
C PHE A 45 23.75 -12.04 8.43
N LEU A 46 22.53 -12.46 8.77
CA LEU A 46 21.83 -12.05 10.00
C LEU A 46 22.61 -12.40 11.28
N ILE A 47 23.21 -13.61 11.36
CA ILE A 47 24.08 -13.98 12.49
C ILE A 47 25.25 -13.00 12.61
N ARG A 48 25.93 -12.70 11.50
CA ARG A 48 27.10 -11.82 11.50
C ARG A 48 26.73 -10.37 11.78
N LEU A 49 25.56 -9.93 11.31
CA LEU A 49 25.01 -8.61 11.61
C LEU A 49 24.72 -8.48 13.12
N GLN A 50 24.04 -9.45 13.72
CA GLN A 50 23.77 -9.46 15.16
C GLN A 50 25.06 -9.39 15.99
N GLN A 51 26.08 -10.18 15.61
CA GLN A 51 27.40 -10.15 16.26
C GLN A 51 28.11 -8.80 16.11
N ALA A 52 27.91 -8.10 14.98
CA ALA A 52 28.50 -6.79 14.74
C ALA A 52 27.78 -5.67 15.51
N GLU A 53 26.49 -5.84 15.78
CA GLU A 53 25.66 -4.84 16.48
C GLU A 53 25.74 -4.90 18.02
N GLU A 54 26.29 -5.98 18.59
CA GLU A 54 26.46 -6.14 20.04
C GLU A 54 27.10 -4.90 20.73
N PRO A 55 26.39 -4.20 21.63
CA PRO A 55 26.78 -2.89 22.18
C PRO A 55 28.14 -2.86 22.89
N ILE A 56 28.57 -4.00 23.44
CA ILE A 56 29.75 -4.11 24.31
C ILE A 56 31.03 -4.43 23.51
N THR A 57 30.92 -4.61 22.18
CA THR A 57 32.09 -5.00 21.39
C THR A 57 33.04 -3.81 21.20
N ARG A 58 34.23 -3.87 21.81
CA ARG A 58 35.36 -2.92 21.57
C ARG A 58 35.82 -2.82 20.10
N ASN A 59 35.30 -3.64 19.20
CA ASN A 59 35.75 -3.77 17.81
C ASN A 59 34.59 -3.78 16.79
N LYS A 60 33.54 -2.98 17.06
CA LYS A 60 32.35 -2.88 16.19
C LYS A 60 32.70 -2.54 14.74
N GLU A 61 33.59 -1.59 14.52
CA GLU A 61 34.00 -1.18 13.17
C GLU A 61 34.69 -2.29 12.38
N ALA A 62 35.61 -3.06 12.99
CA ALA A 62 36.25 -4.17 12.27
C ALA A 62 35.27 -5.33 12.02
N LYS A 63 34.33 -5.59 12.94
CA LYS A 63 33.25 -6.57 12.70
C LYS A 63 32.37 -6.15 11.51
N LEU A 64 31.98 -4.88 11.43
CA LEU A 64 31.23 -4.34 10.29
C LEU A 64 32.04 -4.39 8.99
N ARG A 65 33.34 -4.03 9.03
CA ARG A 65 34.21 -4.15 7.86
C ARG A 65 34.26 -5.59 7.35
N LYS A 66 34.47 -6.56 8.24
CA LYS A 66 34.46 -7.98 7.89
C LYS A 66 33.10 -8.44 7.34
N LEU A 67 32.00 -7.94 7.89
CA LEU A 67 30.64 -8.20 7.38
C LEU A 67 30.49 -7.70 5.94
N VAL A 68 30.96 -6.48 5.64
CA VAL A 68 30.91 -5.90 4.30
C VAL A 68 31.85 -6.63 3.33
N GLU A 69 33.03 -7.05 3.79
CA GLU A 69 33.94 -7.86 2.96
C GLU A 69 33.33 -9.22 2.58
N GLU A 70 32.63 -9.87 3.51
CA GLU A 70 32.04 -11.21 3.31
C GLU A 70 30.68 -11.17 2.59
N PHE A 71 29.85 -10.15 2.87
CA PHE A 71 28.46 -10.06 2.41
C PHE A 71 28.13 -8.73 1.71
N GLY A 72 29.11 -8.04 1.12
CA GLY A 72 28.98 -6.68 0.59
C GLY A 72 27.68 -6.39 -0.18
N PRO A 73 27.37 -7.14 -1.27
CA PRO A 73 26.13 -6.93 -2.01
C PRO A 73 24.87 -7.03 -1.16
N LEU A 74 24.81 -8.01 -0.27
CA LEU A 74 23.66 -8.24 0.61
C LEU A 74 23.57 -7.19 1.72
N TYR A 75 24.72 -6.70 2.23
CA TYR A 75 24.78 -5.63 3.21
C TYR A 75 24.18 -4.32 2.66
N TYR A 76 24.58 -3.91 1.44
CA TYR A 76 24.02 -2.72 0.82
C TYR A 76 22.55 -2.89 0.41
N ALA A 77 22.15 -4.09 -0.01
CA ALA A 77 20.75 -4.40 -0.25
C ALA A 77 19.91 -4.30 1.04
N PHE A 78 20.43 -4.79 2.16
CA PHE A 78 19.81 -4.66 3.48
C PHE A 78 19.71 -3.18 3.93
N ASP A 79 20.74 -2.37 3.70
CA ASP A 79 20.71 -0.93 3.99
C ASP A 79 19.59 -0.22 3.19
N ALA A 80 19.44 -0.56 1.90
CA ALA A 80 18.34 -0.07 1.08
C ALA A 80 16.97 -0.58 1.54
N TYR A 81 16.86 -1.84 1.97
CA TYR A 81 15.61 -2.42 2.46
C TYR A 81 15.16 -1.81 3.79
N SER A 82 16.08 -1.68 4.75
CA SER A 82 15.80 -1.19 6.11
C SER A 82 15.41 0.28 6.15
N LYS A 83 15.85 1.08 5.18
CA LYS A 83 15.50 2.49 5.04
C LYS A 83 14.30 2.66 4.12
N ALA A 84 13.27 3.37 4.59
CA ALA A 84 12.18 3.84 3.73
C ALA A 84 12.65 5.03 2.89
N ASN A 85 13.47 4.76 1.86
CA ASN A 85 14.06 5.78 1.00
C ASN A 85 13.61 5.64 -0.47
N PHE A 86 13.85 6.70 -1.25
CA PHE A 86 13.48 6.75 -2.66
C PHE A 86 14.18 5.69 -3.52
N ILE A 87 15.41 5.30 -3.19
CA ILE A 87 16.17 4.30 -3.96
C ILE A 87 15.47 2.95 -3.87
N ARG A 88 15.03 2.56 -2.67
CA ARG A 88 14.25 1.34 -2.44
C ARG A 88 13.02 1.29 -3.34
N TRP A 89 12.20 2.34 -3.31
CA TRP A 89 10.97 2.41 -4.10
C TRP A 89 11.25 2.39 -5.61
N ALA A 90 12.30 3.07 -6.06
CA ALA A 90 12.70 3.07 -7.47
C ALA A 90 13.14 1.68 -7.95
N VAL A 91 13.98 0.98 -7.16
CA VAL A 91 14.43 -0.38 -7.46
C VAL A 91 13.24 -1.35 -7.51
N GLU A 92 12.39 -1.34 -6.48
CA GLU A 92 11.20 -2.20 -6.45
C GLU A 92 10.28 -1.93 -7.65
N ALA A 93 10.03 -0.66 -8.01
CA ALA A 93 9.22 -0.30 -9.16
C ALA A 93 9.81 -0.79 -10.49
N MET A 94 11.14 -0.70 -10.68
CA MET A 94 11.79 -1.19 -11.90
C MET A 94 11.81 -2.72 -11.98
N ILE A 95 11.93 -3.43 -10.84
CA ILE A 95 11.77 -4.90 -10.80
C ILE A 95 10.35 -5.29 -11.22
N VAL A 96 9.32 -4.61 -10.68
CA VAL A 96 7.92 -4.83 -11.07
C VAL A 96 7.70 -4.52 -12.56
N ALA A 97 8.42 -3.55 -13.11
CA ALA A 97 8.45 -3.24 -14.54
C ALA A 97 9.20 -4.26 -15.41
N ARG A 98 9.63 -5.40 -14.83
CA ARG A 98 10.40 -6.48 -15.46
C ARG A 98 11.75 -6.03 -16.02
N MET A 99 12.30 -4.90 -15.57
CA MET A 99 13.62 -4.42 -16.00
C MET A 99 14.74 -5.35 -15.50
N PRO A 100 15.73 -5.74 -16.33
CA PRO A 100 16.89 -6.53 -15.89
C PRO A 100 17.71 -5.82 -14.80
N ALA A 101 18.39 -6.57 -13.94
CA ALA A 101 19.18 -5.99 -12.85
C ALA A 101 20.32 -5.09 -13.34
N GLU A 102 20.91 -5.40 -14.50
CA GLU A 102 21.93 -4.61 -15.17
C GLU A 102 21.41 -3.23 -15.56
N ASP A 103 20.20 -3.19 -16.14
CA ASP A 103 19.55 -1.96 -16.56
C ASP A 103 19.13 -1.12 -15.34
N ILE A 104 18.64 -1.76 -14.27
CA ILE A 104 18.31 -1.10 -13.00
C ILE A 104 19.54 -0.42 -12.43
N ALA A 105 20.66 -1.13 -12.32
CA ALA A 105 21.92 -0.60 -11.79
C ALA A 105 22.48 0.56 -12.62
N ALA A 106 22.13 0.67 -13.91
CA ALA A 106 22.49 1.82 -14.73
C ALA A 106 21.62 3.06 -14.44
N GLN A 107 20.43 2.90 -13.85
CA GLN A 107 19.50 3.98 -13.52
C GLN A 107 19.61 4.47 -12.08
N VAL A 108 20.12 3.64 -11.16
CA VAL A 108 20.29 3.99 -9.73
C VAL A 108 21.75 3.89 -9.31
N PRO A 109 22.20 4.63 -8.28
CA PRO A 109 23.57 4.57 -7.79
C PRO A 109 23.83 3.28 -6.98
N CYS A 110 23.68 2.11 -7.62
CA CYS A 110 23.84 0.80 -7.00
C CYS A 110 24.55 -0.15 -7.97
N GLU A 111 25.36 -1.06 -7.45
CA GLU A 111 25.99 -2.10 -8.27
C GLU A 111 24.98 -3.19 -8.68
N VAL A 112 25.21 -3.84 -9.82
CA VAL A 112 24.37 -4.95 -10.31
C VAL A 112 24.24 -6.06 -9.27
N ALA A 113 25.33 -6.38 -8.56
CA ALA A 113 25.31 -7.40 -7.51
C ALA A 113 24.39 -7.02 -6.33
N VAL A 114 24.32 -5.74 -5.98
CA VAL A 114 23.43 -5.24 -4.93
C VAL A 114 21.97 -5.36 -5.37
N VAL A 115 21.66 -4.99 -6.62
CA VAL A 115 20.29 -5.12 -7.17
C VAL A 115 19.86 -6.59 -7.20
N LYS A 116 20.73 -7.50 -7.64
CA LYS A 116 20.45 -8.95 -7.64
C LYS A 116 20.22 -9.48 -6.23
N ALA A 117 21.09 -9.13 -5.26
CA ALA A 117 20.89 -9.51 -3.87
C ALA A 117 19.59 -8.94 -3.28
N TYR A 118 19.23 -7.71 -3.68
CA TYR A 118 18.00 -7.06 -3.27
C TYR A 118 16.77 -7.83 -3.77
N GLU A 119 16.72 -8.09 -5.07
CA GLU A 119 15.65 -8.86 -5.71
C GLU A 119 15.55 -10.28 -5.11
N ASP A 120 16.68 -10.97 -4.98
CA ASP A 120 16.73 -12.35 -4.52
C ASP A 120 16.23 -12.51 -3.08
N VAL A 121 16.60 -11.61 -2.16
CA VAL A 121 16.36 -11.80 -0.71
C VAL A 121 15.17 -10.99 -0.20
N PHE A 122 15.01 -9.75 -0.68
CA PHE A 122 14.05 -8.79 -0.12
C PHE A 122 12.84 -8.54 -1.02
N PHE A 123 12.90 -8.90 -2.31
CA PHE A 123 11.86 -8.56 -3.28
C PHE A 123 11.71 -9.61 -4.41
N ASP A 124 11.52 -10.87 -4.01
CA ASP A 124 11.38 -12.03 -4.89
C ASP A 124 9.98 -12.11 -5.50
N VAL A 125 9.77 -11.41 -6.61
CA VAL A 125 8.43 -11.24 -7.22
C VAL A 125 8.33 -11.66 -8.68
N ARG A 126 9.45 -11.84 -9.40
CA ARG A 126 9.44 -11.98 -10.88
C ARG A 126 8.60 -13.13 -11.39
N ASP A 127 8.65 -14.28 -10.72
CA ASP A 127 7.89 -15.47 -11.09
C ASP A 127 6.37 -15.32 -10.89
N ARG A 128 5.92 -14.21 -10.31
CA ARG A 128 4.52 -13.94 -9.96
C ARG A 128 3.98 -12.65 -10.56
N LEU A 129 4.76 -11.91 -11.33
CA LEU A 129 4.29 -10.66 -11.95
C LEU A 129 3.16 -10.89 -12.95
N ASP A 130 2.98 -12.11 -13.45
CA ASP A 130 1.86 -12.44 -14.34
C ASP A 130 0.54 -12.72 -13.58
N SER A 131 0.60 -12.92 -12.26
CA SER A 131 -0.58 -13.05 -11.40
C SER A 131 -1.05 -11.66 -10.95
N SER A 132 -2.05 -11.12 -11.65
CA SER A 132 -2.63 -9.81 -11.32
C SER A 132 -3.15 -9.71 -9.88
N LEU A 133 -3.75 -10.78 -9.37
CA LEU A 133 -4.22 -10.85 -7.98
C LEU A 133 -3.05 -10.79 -6.98
N TYR A 134 -1.93 -11.46 -7.27
CA TYR A 134 -0.74 -11.36 -6.42
C TYR A 134 -0.21 -9.93 -6.38
N VAL A 135 -0.06 -9.30 -7.54
CA VAL A 135 0.46 -7.93 -7.63
C VAL A 135 -0.47 -6.94 -6.92
N LEU A 136 -1.78 -7.03 -7.15
CA LEU A 136 -2.75 -6.16 -6.49
C LEU A 136 -2.76 -6.37 -4.96
N ASN A 137 -2.76 -7.62 -4.50
CA ASN A 137 -2.93 -7.93 -3.08
C ASN A 137 -1.65 -7.85 -2.24
N ASP A 138 -0.48 -8.25 -2.77
CA ASP A 138 0.77 -8.28 -1.98
C ASP A 138 1.65 -7.05 -2.24
N LEU A 139 1.74 -6.60 -3.50
CA LEU A 139 2.65 -5.52 -3.88
C LEU A 139 2.01 -4.13 -3.75
N LEU A 140 0.76 -3.98 -4.20
CA LEU A 140 0.09 -2.68 -4.27
C LEU A 140 -0.86 -2.41 -3.09
N SER A 141 -1.44 -3.44 -2.49
CA SER A 141 -2.38 -3.31 -1.36
C SER A 141 -1.88 -2.50 -0.17
N PRO A 142 -0.61 -2.65 0.31
CA PRO A 142 -0.14 -1.84 1.43
C PRO A 142 -0.21 -0.33 1.18
N GLY A 143 -0.16 0.08 -0.09
CA GLY A 143 -0.36 1.47 -0.50
C GLY A 143 -1.82 1.89 -0.58
N LEU A 144 -2.71 0.99 -1.00
CA LEU A 144 -4.16 1.20 -1.06
C LEU A 144 -4.77 1.34 0.34
N THR A 145 -4.39 0.46 1.27
CA THR A 145 -4.96 0.45 2.64
C THR A 145 -4.55 1.65 3.48
N LYS A 146 -3.39 2.26 3.19
CA LYS A 146 -2.90 3.47 3.88
C LYS A 146 -3.57 4.75 3.35
N GLY A 147 -4.45 4.64 2.36
CA GLY A 147 -5.00 5.75 1.61
C GLY A 147 -4.03 6.25 0.54
N ALA A 148 -4.57 6.60 -0.62
CA ALA A 148 -3.82 7.22 -1.71
C ALA A 148 -3.44 8.66 -1.33
N SER A 149 -2.47 8.80 -0.43
CA SER A 149 -1.84 10.08 -0.16
C SER A 149 -0.92 10.43 -1.33
N PRO A 150 -0.90 11.68 -1.81
CA PRO A 150 0.04 12.14 -2.84
C PRO A 150 1.52 11.88 -2.53
N LYS A 151 1.84 11.56 -1.27
CA LYS A 151 3.19 11.23 -0.78
C LYS A 151 3.55 9.75 -0.88
N ASN A 152 2.64 8.89 -1.33
CA ASN A 152 2.88 7.45 -1.42
C ASN A 152 3.56 7.07 -2.75
N PHE A 153 4.77 7.59 -2.98
CA PHE A 153 5.54 7.35 -4.20
C PHE A 153 5.76 5.86 -4.49
N ASP A 154 5.91 5.06 -3.44
CA ASP A 154 6.06 3.60 -3.55
C ASP A 154 4.91 2.96 -4.34
N PHE A 155 3.67 3.25 -3.95
CA PHE A 155 2.48 2.74 -4.63
C PHE A 155 2.41 3.22 -6.09
N TYR A 156 2.61 4.52 -6.31
CA TYR A 156 2.47 5.11 -7.64
C TYR A 156 3.52 4.54 -8.61
N TRP A 157 4.79 4.47 -8.19
CA TRP A 157 5.86 3.99 -9.06
C TRP A 157 5.72 2.51 -9.38
N LYS A 158 5.38 1.66 -8.40
CA LYS A 158 5.10 0.25 -8.68
C LYS A 158 3.91 0.07 -9.60
N SER A 159 2.86 0.88 -9.45
CA SER A 159 1.70 0.85 -10.35
C SER A 159 2.08 1.23 -11.77
N LEU A 160 2.87 2.31 -11.95
CA LEU A 160 3.37 2.71 -13.27
C LEU A 160 4.24 1.60 -13.90
N GLY A 161 5.18 1.06 -13.13
CA GLY A 161 6.04 -0.02 -13.59
C GLY A 161 5.24 -1.27 -13.99
N TYR A 162 4.24 -1.65 -13.20
CA TYR A 162 3.43 -2.84 -13.46
C TYR A 162 2.58 -2.71 -14.72
N PHE A 163 1.81 -1.62 -14.82
CA PHE A 163 0.82 -1.45 -15.87
C PHE A 163 1.40 -0.93 -17.19
N TYR A 164 2.49 -0.15 -17.13
CA TYR A 164 3.04 0.56 -18.29
C TYR A 164 4.50 0.21 -18.61
N GLY A 165 5.14 -0.57 -17.74
CA GLY A 165 6.52 -0.99 -17.93
C GLY A 165 7.55 0.10 -17.63
N ALA A 166 8.79 -0.24 -17.96
CA ALA A 166 9.97 0.53 -17.60
C ALA A 166 10.05 1.91 -18.27
N ASP A 167 9.58 2.02 -19.51
CA ASP A 167 9.70 3.26 -20.28
C ASP A 167 8.85 4.38 -19.67
N MET A 168 7.65 4.04 -19.18
CA MET A 168 6.79 4.97 -18.46
C MET A 168 7.45 5.50 -17.19
N LEU A 169 8.13 4.65 -16.43
CA LEU A 169 8.86 5.06 -15.23
C LEU A 169 10.00 6.03 -15.56
N LYS A 170 10.81 5.69 -16.58
CA LYS A 170 11.91 6.55 -17.02
C LYS A 170 11.41 7.92 -17.46
N GLU A 171 10.30 7.96 -18.20
CA GLU A 171 9.70 9.21 -18.65
C GLU A 171 9.10 10.01 -17.48
N TYR A 172 8.45 9.34 -16.54
CA TYR A 172 7.90 9.98 -15.34
C TYR A 172 8.98 10.64 -14.47
N TRP A 173 10.17 10.03 -14.37
CA TRP A 173 11.30 10.58 -13.63
C TRP A 173 12.14 11.60 -14.43
N ALA A 174 11.97 11.67 -15.75
CA ALA A 174 12.74 12.57 -16.59
C ALA A 174 12.43 14.05 -16.30
N VAL A 175 13.47 14.88 -16.27
CA VAL A 175 13.35 16.33 -16.15
C VAL A 175 12.88 16.87 -17.51
N GLY A 176 11.60 17.22 -17.61
CA GLY A 176 11.02 17.69 -18.89
C GLY A 176 9.49 17.68 -18.96
N GLY A 177 8.82 17.18 -17.92
CA GLY A 177 7.38 16.95 -17.95
C GLY A 177 7.03 15.69 -18.73
N LEU A 178 5.82 15.19 -18.51
CA LEU A 178 5.32 14.00 -19.18
C LEU A 178 5.09 14.30 -20.67
N THR A 179 5.47 13.39 -21.57
CA THR A 179 5.09 13.51 -22.99
C THR A 179 3.57 13.46 -23.12
N ARG A 180 3.04 14.00 -24.22
CA ARG A 180 1.60 13.97 -24.49
C ARG A 180 1.00 12.56 -24.46
N LYS A 181 1.78 11.56 -24.92
CA LYS A 181 1.39 10.15 -24.88
C LYS A 181 1.18 9.69 -23.43
N THR A 182 2.17 9.96 -22.58
CA THR A 182 2.12 9.58 -21.16
C THR A 182 1.08 10.33 -20.37
N GLN A 183 0.89 11.64 -20.63
CA GLN A 183 -0.22 12.40 -20.06
C GLN A 183 -1.56 11.76 -20.40
N SER A 184 -1.77 11.39 -21.67
CA SER A 184 -3.02 10.77 -22.11
C SER A 184 -3.27 9.42 -21.40
N HIS A 185 -2.24 8.60 -21.22
CA HIS A 185 -2.35 7.35 -20.47
C HIS A 185 -2.67 7.60 -18.98
N MET A 186 -2.04 8.60 -18.37
CA MET A 186 -2.31 8.97 -16.97
C MET A 186 -3.74 9.47 -16.79
N ASP A 187 -4.25 10.27 -17.72
CA ASP A 187 -5.63 10.76 -17.71
C ASP A 187 -6.63 9.59 -17.86
N GLU A 188 -6.31 8.61 -18.71
CA GLU A 188 -7.11 7.40 -18.88
C GLU A 188 -7.15 6.54 -17.61
N LEU A 189 -6.00 6.36 -16.94
CA LEU A 189 -5.93 5.68 -15.63
C LEU A 189 -6.79 6.35 -14.58
N ILE A 190 -6.60 7.65 -14.38
CA ILE A 190 -7.33 8.41 -13.37
C ILE A 190 -8.83 8.28 -13.66
N SER A 191 -9.22 8.42 -14.92
CA SER A 191 -10.61 8.26 -15.34
C SER A 191 -11.14 6.84 -15.11
N SER A 192 -10.33 5.81 -15.35
CA SER A 192 -10.69 4.41 -15.13
C SER A 192 -10.85 4.10 -13.63
N MET A 193 -9.91 4.56 -12.80
CA MET A 193 -9.96 4.41 -11.35
C MET A 193 -11.16 5.14 -10.75
N VAL A 194 -11.43 6.37 -11.18
CA VAL A 194 -12.59 7.15 -10.72
C VAL A 194 -13.89 6.44 -11.09
N ARG A 195 -14.02 5.92 -12.32
CA ARG A 195 -15.19 5.14 -12.75
C ARG A 195 -15.34 3.83 -11.97
N LYS A 196 -14.25 3.11 -11.73
CA LYS A 196 -14.26 1.87 -10.94
C LYS A 196 -14.69 2.15 -9.50
N ASN A 197 -14.08 3.13 -8.85
CA ASN A 197 -14.41 3.50 -7.46
C ASN A 197 -15.85 3.96 -7.34
N ALA A 198 -16.36 4.70 -8.33
CA ALA A 198 -17.77 5.09 -8.37
C ALA A 198 -18.72 3.90 -8.48
N ALA A 199 -18.40 2.92 -9.34
CA ALA A 199 -19.17 1.69 -9.47
C ALA A 199 -19.10 0.84 -8.18
N GLU A 200 -17.92 0.69 -7.58
CA GLU A 200 -17.79 -0.01 -6.30
C GLU A 200 -18.57 0.68 -5.19
N ALA A 201 -18.53 2.02 -5.13
CA ALA A 201 -19.32 2.80 -4.19
C ALA A 201 -20.82 2.61 -4.41
N SER A 202 -21.29 2.51 -5.66
CA SER A 202 -22.71 2.29 -5.95
C SER A 202 -23.19 0.90 -5.54
N PHE A 203 -22.34 -0.13 -5.59
CA PHE A 203 -22.68 -1.49 -5.13
C PHE A 203 -22.52 -1.71 -3.63
N THR A 204 -21.56 -1.04 -2.99
CA THR A 204 -21.22 -1.29 -1.57
C THR A 204 -21.93 -0.35 -0.61
N ARG A 205 -22.30 0.85 -1.04
CA ARG A 205 -23.07 1.78 -0.20
C ARG A 205 -24.54 1.40 -0.26
N SER A 206 -25.11 0.95 0.86
CA SER A 206 -26.56 0.89 0.98
C SER A 206 -27.13 2.30 0.77
N ILE A 207 -28.00 2.46 -0.22
CA ILE A 207 -28.67 3.72 -0.48
C ILE A 207 -29.60 3.99 0.70
N SER A 208 -29.22 4.95 1.53
CA SER A 208 -30.02 5.46 2.63
C SER A 208 -30.35 6.91 2.36
N SER A 209 -31.38 7.45 3.00
CA SER A 209 -31.71 8.87 2.94
C SER A 209 -30.54 9.77 3.37
N TYR A 210 -29.63 9.26 4.21
CA TYR A 210 -28.44 9.96 4.67
C TYR A 210 -27.28 9.92 3.66
N SER A 211 -27.12 8.83 2.89
CA SER A 211 -26.04 8.68 1.90
C SER A 211 -26.42 9.17 0.49
N ALA A 212 -27.71 9.35 0.20
CA ALA A 212 -28.19 9.78 -1.12
C ALA A 212 -27.61 11.12 -1.61
N PRO A 213 -27.46 12.18 -0.78
CA PRO A 213 -26.89 13.45 -1.24
C PRO A 213 -25.42 13.33 -1.67
N GLU A 214 -24.64 12.53 -0.93
CA GLU A 214 -23.22 12.30 -1.20
C GLU A 214 -23.02 11.50 -2.50
N ILE A 215 -23.81 10.44 -2.69
CA ILE A 215 -23.82 9.64 -3.92
C ILE A 215 -24.22 10.51 -5.13
N MET A 216 -25.22 11.38 -4.96
CA MET A 216 -25.64 12.31 -6.01
C MET A 216 -24.53 13.31 -6.37
N GLN A 217 -23.83 13.82 -5.38
CA GLN A 217 -22.72 14.76 -5.60
C GLN A 217 -21.55 14.08 -6.31
N GLU A 218 -21.18 12.85 -5.91
CA GLU A 218 -20.16 12.05 -6.60
C GLU A 218 -20.56 11.77 -8.07
N TYR A 219 -21.85 11.49 -8.32
CA TYR A 219 -22.37 11.32 -9.68
C TYR A 219 -22.28 12.59 -10.52
N LEU A 220 -22.62 13.75 -9.96
CA LEU A 220 -22.51 15.02 -10.68
C LEU A 220 -21.05 15.34 -11.03
N GLU A 221 -20.09 15.01 -10.16
CA GLU A 221 -18.67 15.16 -10.46
C GLU A 221 -18.22 14.20 -11.59
N LEU A 222 -18.71 12.96 -11.62
CA LEU A 222 -18.46 12.03 -12.74
C LEU A 222 -19.00 12.58 -14.06
N MET A 223 -20.23 13.09 -14.07
CA MET A 223 -20.81 13.67 -15.28
C MET A 223 -20.02 14.90 -15.77
N LYS A 224 -19.52 15.75 -14.86
CA LYS A 224 -18.65 16.87 -15.24
C LYS A 224 -17.39 16.38 -15.96
N ILE A 225 -16.77 15.31 -15.46
CA ILE A 225 -15.58 14.70 -16.09
C ILE A 225 -15.91 14.16 -17.49
N GLU A 226 -17.07 13.49 -17.65
CA GLU A 226 -17.50 12.98 -18.97
C GLU A 226 -17.85 14.10 -19.95
N HIS A 227 -18.53 15.16 -19.50
CA HIS A 227 -18.95 16.26 -20.37
C HIS A 227 -17.76 17.05 -20.93
N VAL A 228 -16.68 17.20 -20.13
CA VAL A 228 -15.42 17.78 -20.61
C VAL A 228 -14.80 16.93 -21.72
N LYS A 229 -14.91 15.60 -21.66
CA LYS A 229 -14.45 14.70 -22.72
C LYS A 229 -15.38 14.63 -23.94
N SER A 230 -16.68 14.84 -23.76
CA SER A 230 -17.73 14.63 -24.77
C SER A 230 -17.94 15.79 -25.77
N THR A 231 -17.08 16.80 -25.82
CA THR A 231 -17.09 17.78 -26.93
C THR A 231 -16.65 17.17 -28.27
N ALA A 232 -16.20 15.91 -28.27
CA ALA A 232 -16.13 15.05 -29.44
C ALA A 232 -17.13 13.89 -29.29
N VAL A 233 -18.05 13.78 -30.25
CA VAL A 233 -19.25 12.92 -30.29
C VAL A 233 -18.96 11.43 -30.00
N ALA A 234 -19.54 10.86 -28.93
CA ALA A 234 -19.66 9.40 -28.69
C ALA A 234 -20.79 9.08 -27.67
N PRO A 235 -21.37 7.87 -27.69
CA PRO A 235 -22.69 7.55 -27.13
C PRO A 235 -22.68 7.40 -25.60
N THR A 236 -23.82 7.73 -24.98
CA THR A 236 -24.12 7.54 -23.56
C THR A 236 -23.82 6.11 -23.11
N THR A 237 -23.04 5.96 -22.04
CA THR A 237 -22.73 4.63 -21.49
C THR A 237 -23.88 4.16 -20.58
N PRO A 238 -24.15 2.84 -20.50
CA PRO A 238 -25.26 2.29 -19.70
C PRO A 238 -25.25 2.68 -18.21
N ILE A 239 -24.06 3.00 -17.68
CA ILE A 239 -23.88 3.44 -16.28
C ILE A 239 -24.55 4.79 -16.02
N VAL A 240 -24.56 5.68 -17.02
CA VAL A 240 -25.22 7.01 -16.93
C VAL A 240 -26.74 6.83 -16.91
N ASP A 241 -27.26 5.88 -17.69
CA ASP A 241 -28.69 5.57 -17.74
C ASP A 241 -29.17 4.89 -16.43
N ASP A 242 -28.39 3.96 -15.88
CA ASP A 242 -28.69 3.32 -14.59
C ASP A 242 -28.65 4.32 -13.42
N ALA A 243 -27.69 5.24 -13.43
CA ALA A 243 -27.60 6.29 -12.42
C ALA A 243 -28.73 7.32 -12.56
N ALA A 244 -29.10 7.73 -13.77
CA ALA A 244 -30.27 8.57 -14.02
C ALA A 244 -31.57 7.89 -13.53
N THR A 245 -31.68 6.57 -13.71
CA THR A 245 -32.79 5.76 -13.20
C THR A 245 -32.81 5.73 -11.67
N MET A 246 -31.65 5.62 -11.02
CA MET A 246 -31.52 5.74 -9.55
C MET A 246 -31.93 7.12 -9.03
N VAL A 247 -31.53 8.21 -9.71
CA VAL A 247 -31.93 9.59 -9.35
C VAL A 247 -33.45 9.74 -9.39
N GLN A 248 -34.08 9.20 -10.43
CA GLN A 248 -35.54 9.21 -10.54
C GLN A 248 -36.19 8.39 -9.42
N ALA A 249 -35.68 7.20 -9.10
CA ALA A 249 -36.21 6.37 -8.02
C ALA A 249 -36.14 7.07 -6.63
N ILE A 250 -35.06 7.81 -6.35
CA ILE A 250 -34.92 8.59 -5.11
C ILE A 250 -35.97 9.71 -5.04
N GLN A 251 -36.25 10.40 -6.15
CA GLN A 251 -37.28 11.45 -6.20
C GLN A 251 -38.68 10.93 -5.85
N PHE A 252 -38.98 9.66 -6.15
CA PHE A 252 -40.26 9.03 -5.79
C PHE A 252 -40.30 8.55 -4.32
N SER A 253 -39.18 8.08 -3.77
CA SER A 253 -39.11 7.63 -2.37
C SER A 253 -39.25 8.80 -1.37
N VAL A 254 -38.68 9.97 -1.68
CA VAL A 254 -38.82 11.17 -0.82
C VAL A 254 -40.26 11.73 -0.83
N LYS A 255 -41.01 11.55 -1.92
CA LYS A 255 -42.43 11.95 -1.99
C LYS A 255 -43.34 11.10 -1.10
N SER A 256 -42.96 9.85 -0.78
CA SER A 256 -43.75 8.94 0.07
C SER A 256 -43.66 9.24 1.57
N LEU A 257 -42.65 10.01 2.02
CA LEU A 257 -42.46 10.34 3.44
C LEU A 257 -43.04 11.71 3.84
N ALA A 258 -43.46 12.52 2.88
CA ALA A 258 -44.05 13.84 3.13
C ALA A 258 -45.57 13.81 3.38
N GLY A 259 -46.19 12.63 3.39
CA GLY A 259 -47.63 12.45 3.51
C GLY A 259 -47.99 11.39 4.55
N GLU A 260 -47.58 11.59 5.80
CA GLU A 260 -48.21 11.05 7.03
C GLU A 260 -47.32 11.46 8.22
N VAL A 261 -47.44 12.73 8.63
CA VAL A 261 -47.02 13.16 9.97
C VAL A 261 -48.25 13.06 10.86
N GLU A 262 -48.53 11.85 11.36
CA GLU A 262 -49.37 11.69 12.55
C GLU A 262 -48.54 12.14 13.77
N GLU A 263 -49.12 13.01 14.60
CA GLU A 263 -48.49 13.57 15.79
C GLU A 263 -48.04 12.49 16.79
N PRO A 264 -46.90 12.68 17.51
CA PRO A 264 -46.39 11.65 18.41
C PRO A 264 -47.11 11.68 19.77
N PRO A 265 -47.51 10.51 20.32
CA PRO A 265 -48.10 10.44 21.65
C PRO A 265 -47.00 10.44 22.72
N GLU A 266 -46.97 11.50 23.55
CA GLU A 266 -46.57 11.64 24.98
C GLU A 266 -45.38 10.86 25.59
N ARG A 267 -44.67 9.99 24.87
CA ARG A 267 -43.68 9.06 25.45
C ARG A 267 -42.28 9.66 25.63
N LEU A 268 -41.94 10.74 24.91
CA LEU A 268 -40.62 11.39 24.98
C LEU A 268 -40.41 12.22 26.26
N ALA A 269 -41.48 12.72 26.89
CA ALA A 269 -41.36 13.44 28.17
C ALA A 269 -40.89 12.52 29.31
N SER A 270 -41.26 11.23 29.29
CA SER A 270 -40.91 10.28 30.35
C SER A 270 -39.45 9.80 30.31
N VAL A 271 -38.79 9.90 29.15
CA VAL A 271 -37.39 9.46 28.97
C VAL A 271 -36.40 10.56 29.37
N MET A 272 -36.75 11.82 29.12
CA MET A 272 -35.92 12.97 29.51
C MET A 272 -35.89 13.18 31.04
N GLU A 273 -36.96 12.82 31.77
CA GLU A 273 -37.01 12.92 33.23
C GLU A 273 -36.07 11.91 33.93
N ARG A 274 -35.72 10.80 33.27
CA ARG A 274 -34.83 9.75 33.83
C ARG A 274 -33.34 10.08 33.70
N LEU A 275 -32.95 11.07 32.90
CA LEU A 275 -31.56 11.45 32.67
C LEU A 275 -31.05 12.58 33.58
N ARG A 276 -31.85 13.04 34.56
CA ARG A 276 -31.54 14.22 35.39
C ARG A 276 -31.00 13.93 36.80
N LYS A 277 -30.55 12.71 37.13
CA LYS A 277 -29.86 12.44 38.41
C LYS A 277 -28.37 12.16 38.20
N PRO A 278 -27.46 13.00 38.74
CA PRO A 278 -26.03 12.78 38.64
C PRO A 278 -25.57 11.87 39.80
N ASP A 279 -25.17 10.64 39.47
CA ASP A 279 -24.36 9.84 40.40
C ASP A 279 -22.92 10.33 40.34
N THR A 280 -22.51 10.87 41.48
CA THR A 280 -21.15 11.29 41.83
C THR A 280 -20.36 10.04 42.17
N ASN A 281 -19.24 9.79 41.47
CA ASN A 281 -18.00 9.20 42.00
C ASN A 281 -17.05 8.86 40.84
N ILE A 282 -16.05 9.71 40.62
CA ILE A 282 -14.81 9.30 39.97
C ILE A 282 -13.67 9.71 40.89
N VAL A 283 -12.94 8.68 41.31
CA VAL A 283 -11.81 8.66 42.22
C VAL A 283 -10.55 9.19 41.52
N ASP A 284 -9.71 9.82 42.33
CA ASP A 284 -8.40 10.41 42.05
C ASP A 284 -7.49 9.60 41.12
N VAL A 285 -6.88 10.28 40.15
CA VAL A 285 -5.68 9.84 39.44
C VAL A 285 -4.51 10.68 39.93
N VAL A 286 -3.58 10.00 40.60
CA VAL A 286 -2.33 10.51 41.14
C VAL A 286 -1.38 10.91 40.00
N ASP A 287 -0.93 12.16 40.04
CA ASP A 287 0.09 12.75 39.17
C ASP A 287 1.49 12.29 39.60
N VAL A 288 2.12 11.42 38.82
CA VAL A 288 3.50 10.97 38.99
C VAL A 288 4.35 11.55 37.87
N SER A 289 4.66 12.85 37.95
CA SER A 289 5.56 13.50 36.99
C SER A 289 6.47 14.57 37.60
N LYS A 290 7.15 14.26 38.72
CA LYS A 290 8.31 15.04 39.20
C LYS A 290 9.37 14.17 39.88
N ALA A 291 10.36 13.68 39.11
CA ALA A 291 11.69 13.35 39.63
C ALA A 291 12.67 13.06 38.49
N ALA A 292 13.24 14.11 37.88
CA ALA A 292 14.48 14.00 37.11
C ALA A 292 15.18 15.37 37.04
N ALA A 293 15.74 15.80 38.17
CA ALA A 293 16.73 16.88 38.22
C ALA A 293 17.55 16.74 39.51
N LYS A 294 18.68 16.02 39.40
CA LYS A 294 19.94 16.12 40.18
C LYS A 294 20.60 14.74 40.25
N GLU A 295 21.63 14.54 39.43
CA GLU A 295 23.02 14.29 39.86
C GLU A 295 23.94 14.27 38.63
#